data_AF-A0A9E8HJP2-F1
#
_entry.id   AF-A0A9E8HJP2-F1
#
_cell.length_a   1.000
_cell.length_b   1.000
_cell.length_c   1.000
_cell.angle_alpha   90.00
_cell.angle_beta   90.00
_cell.angle_gamma   90.00
#
_symmetry.space_group_name_H-M   'P 1'
#
loop_
_entity.id
_entity.type
_entity.pdbx_description
1 polymer ?
#
loop_
_entity_poly.entity_id
_entity_poly.type
_entity_poly.pdbx_seq_one_letter_code
_entity_poly.pdbx_strand_id
1 'polypeptide(L)'
;MSGIERPRIGILSDSPLQRHMLQHAISSYGLEIAISCDPVRFENAQENELNNIGCWILELENEDDFPDLIDSLLDSTEAGVLFGLGKAPERHSDEYPRWERRLFSKLRDEIGTLELLDSEASLDLLGDSSDQQKGPLPLPSILSNALQSNAAENNVPQHVWILAASLGGPAAVKEFLDQLPAGLPVSFIYAQHIDANFSSVLSKVLARHSSFELKQAQAGDSLKNGQVLMVPVEREMVLDEQGKIQFKETPWPGPYGPSIDQVMLNMANHYGANCNVMVFSGMGNDGAIAAPLLKAYGCKIWVQNADSCANSSMPDSVEATGCSSFIGNPTQLAANLIKTIEQETIQSGAGSKATPGQ
;
A
#
# COMPACT_ATOMS: atom_id res chain seq x y z
N MET A 1 -18.57 11.98 18.57
CA MET A 1 -19.28 10.91 17.85
C MET A 1 -19.88 11.51 16.58
N SER A 2 -19.11 11.46 15.50
CA SER A 2 -19.58 11.43 14.12
C SER A 2 -18.51 10.59 13.43
N GLY A 3 -18.83 9.34 13.11
CA GLY A 3 -17.94 8.53 12.30
C GLY A 3 -17.67 9.29 11.01
N ILE A 4 -16.42 9.39 10.60
CA ILE A 4 -16.09 9.96 9.29
C ILE A 4 -16.62 8.93 8.28
N GLU A 5 -17.85 9.12 7.82
CA GLU A 5 -18.43 8.29 6.76
C GLU A 5 -17.62 8.52 5.49
N ARG A 6 -17.20 7.42 4.85
CA ARG A 6 -16.46 7.50 3.59
C ARG A 6 -17.39 8.13 2.53
N PRO A 7 -16.92 9.12 1.77
CA PRO A 7 -17.73 9.78 0.78
C PRO A 7 -18.16 8.76 -0.28
N ARG A 8 -19.46 8.66 -0.53
CA ARG A 8 -20.01 7.79 -1.57
C ARG A 8 -20.11 8.57 -2.88
N ILE A 9 -19.92 7.89 -4.01
CA ILE A 9 -19.90 8.53 -5.32
C ILE A 9 -21.19 8.26 -6.08
N GLY A 10 -21.79 9.31 -6.63
CA GLY A 10 -22.87 9.22 -7.60
C GLY A 10 -22.33 9.27 -9.02
N ILE A 11 -22.79 8.38 -9.89
CA ILE A 11 -22.39 8.34 -11.31
C ILE A 11 -23.63 8.58 -12.18
N LEU A 12 -23.58 9.63 -13.00
CA LEU A 12 -24.61 9.96 -13.97
C LEU A 12 -23.99 9.99 -15.37
N SER A 13 -24.39 9.02 -16.20
CA SER A 13 -23.94 8.95 -17.60
C SER A 13 -24.98 8.23 -18.47
N ASP A 14 -25.21 8.77 -19.66
CA ASP A 14 -26.09 8.21 -20.70
C ASP A 14 -25.51 6.92 -21.32
N SER A 15 -24.19 6.77 -21.31
CA SER A 15 -23.50 5.61 -21.86
C SER A 15 -23.38 4.45 -20.85
N PRO A 16 -23.97 3.26 -21.12
CA PRO A 16 -23.83 2.08 -20.25
C PRO A 16 -22.38 1.63 -20.07
N LEU A 17 -21.58 1.74 -21.14
CA LEU A 17 -20.16 1.38 -21.10
C LEU A 17 -19.38 2.34 -20.19
N GLN A 18 -19.62 3.66 -20.32
CA GLN A 18 -18.98 4.66 -19.49
C GLN A 18 -19.32 4.45 -18.01
N ARG A 19 -20.59 4.19 -17.68
CA ARG A 19 -21.01 3.84 -16.32
C ARG A 19 -20.24 2.64 -15.78
N HIS A 20 -20.18 1.55 -16.53
CA HIS A 20 -19.46 0.35 -16.09
C HIS A 20 -17.95 0.63 -15.85
N MET A 21 -17.32 1.42 -16.71
CA MET A 21 -15.92 1.79 -16.60
C MET A 21 -15.63 2.69 -15.40
N LEU A 22 -16.46 3.72 -15.18
CA LEU A 22 -16.38 4.59 -14.01
C LEU A 22 -16.62 3.80 -12.72
N GLN A 23 -17.65 2.96 -12.67
CA GLN A 23 -17.93 2.11 -11.51
C GLN A 23 -16.71 1.26 -11.17
N HIS A 24 -16.10 0.62 -12.16
CA HIS A 24 -14.91 -0.17 -11.94
C HIS A 24 -13.74 0.66 -11.41
N ALA A 25 -13.42 1.79 -12.05
CA ALA A 25 -12.31 2.66 -11.65
C ALA A 25 -12.50 3.22 -10.23
N ILE A 26 -13.73 3.61 -9.87
CA ILE A 26 -14.08 4.13 -8.54
C ILE A 26 -14.01 3.02 -7.49
N SER A 27 -14.52 1.83 -7.79
CA SER A 27 -14.40 0.67 -6.90
C SER A 27 -12.95 0.24 -6.71
N SER A 28 -12.11 0.29 -7.75
CA SER A 28 -10.66 0.06 -7.60
C SER A 28 -9.95 1.17 -6.84
N TYR A 29 -10.58 2.33 -6.66
CA TYR A 29 -10.11 3.41 -5.77
C TYR A 29 -10.57 3.21 -4.32
N GLY A 30 -11.37 2.17 -4.03
CA GLY A 30 -11.90 1.87 -2.69
C GLY A 30 -13.05 2.78 -2.24
N LEU A 31 -13.65 3.52 -3.17
CA LEU A 31 -14.83 4.34 -2.95
C LEU A 31 -16.10 3.52 -3.16
N GLU A 32 -17.09 3.76 -2.31
CA GLU A 32 -18.41 3.17 -2.48
C GLU A 32 -19.22 3.96 -3.52
N ILE A 33 -19.94 3.27 -4.38
CA ILE A 33 -20.83 3.88 -5.35
C ILE A 33 -22.23 3.88 -4.75
N ALA A 34 -22.78 5.06 -4.48
CA ALA A 34 -24.13 5.19 -3.98
C ALA A 34 -25.16 4.85 -5.07
N ILE A 35 -24.95 5.41 -6.26
CA ILE A 35 -25.85 5.25 -7.39
C ILE A 35 -25.06 5.33 -8.70
N SER A 36 -25.47 4.51 -9.68
CA SER A 36 -25.03 4.63 -11.06
C SER A 36 -26.24 4.55 -11.97
N CYS A 37 -26.52 5.65 -12.68
CA CYS A 37 -27.77 5.86 -13.39
C CYS A 37 -27.58 6.65 -14.69
N ASP A 38 -28.55 6.52 -15.58
CA ASP A 38 -28.70 7.36 -16.77
C ASP A 38 -29.65 8.53 -16.44
N PRO A 39 -29.74 9.55 -17.30
CA PRO A 39 -30.64 10.70 -17.08
C PRO A 39 -32.07 10.31 -16.69
N VAL A 40 -32.66 9.35 -17.41
CA VAL A 40 -34.04 8.91 -17.16
C VAL A 40 -34.19 8.27 -15.78
N ARG A 41 -33.24 7.43 -15.37
CA ARG A 41 -33.26 6.83 -14.03
C ARG A 41 -32.99 7.85 -12.93
N PHE A 42 -32.15 8.85 -13.18
CA PHE A 42 -31.87 9.91 -12.22
C PHE A 42 -33.12 10.73 -11.89
N GLU A 43 -33.90 11.13 -12.89
CA GLU A 43 -35.17 11.85 -12.69
C GLU A 43 -36.19 11.06 -11.85
N ASN A 44 -36.11 9.73 -11.87
CA ASN A 44 -36.98 8.82 -11.14
C ASN A 44 -36.35 8.27 -9.84
N ALA A 45 -35.15 8.71 -9.50
CA ALA A 45 -34.45 8.25 -8.30
C ALA A 45 -35.16 8.76 -7.04
N GLN A 46 -35.20 7.93 -6.00
CA GLN A 46 -35.77 8.35 -4.72
C GLN A 46 -34.75 9.19 -3.95
N GLU A 47 -35.20 10.18 -3.18
CA GLU A 47 -34.33 11.03 -2.33
C GLU A 47 -33.37 10.20 -1.45
N ASN A 48 -33.81 9.03 -0.96
CA ASN A 48 -32.97 8.14 -0.17
C ASN A 48 -31.77 7.54 -0.94
N GLU A 49 -31.88 7.38 -2.26
CA GLU A 49 -30.78 6.90 -3.12
C GLU A 49 -29.77 8.01 -3.43
N LEU A 50 -30.20 9.27 -3.35
CA LEU A 50 -29.40 10.47 -3.60
C LEU A 50 -28.73 11.00 -2.31
N ASN A 51 -29.17 10.53 -1.15
CA ASN A 51 -28.61 10.92 0.14
C ASN A 51 -27.20 10.36 0.37
N ASN A 52 -26.39 11.14 1.10
CA ASN A 52 -25.03 10.79 1.52
C ASN A 52 -24.03 10.57 0.37
N ILE A 53 -24.21 11.32 -0.72
CA ILE A 53 -23.25 11.36 -1.82
C ILE A 53 -22.25 12.48 -1.54
N GLY A 54 -20.96 12.14 -1.49
CA GLY A 54 -19.87 13.09 -1.24
C GLY A 54 -19.37 13.77 -2.53
N CYS A 55 -19.60 13.15 -3.69
CA CYS A 55 -19.28 13.74 -4.99
C CYS A 55 -20.05 13.04 -6.11
N TRP A 56 -20.48 13.82 -7.11
CA TRP A 56 -21.09 13.34 -8.34
C TRP A 56 -20.11 13.37 -9.49
N ILE A 57 -20.16 12.34 -10.33
CA ILE A 57 -19.50 12.31 -11.62
C ILE A 57 -20.56 12.36 -12.70
N LEU A 58 -20.52 13.43 -13.49
CA LEU A 58 -21.43 13.65 -14.60
C LEU A 58 -20.65 13.58 -15.93
N GLU A 59 -20.99 12.61 -16.77
CA GLU A 59 -20.39 12.45 -18.09
C GLU A 59 -21.47 12.05 -19.11
N LEU A 60 -21.86 13.00 -19.94
CA LEU A 60 -22.86 12.85 -21.00
C LEU A 60 -22.17 12.94 -22.37
N GLU A 61 -22.63 12.19 -23.37
CA GLU A 61 -22.05 12.30 -24.72
C GLU A 61 -22.28 13.68 -25.33
N ASN A 62 -23.40 14.32 -24.97
CA ASN A 62 -23.72 15.69 -25.34
C ASN A 62 -24.51 16.38 -24.21
N GLU A 63 -23.88 17.34 -23.54
CA GLU A 63 -24.48 18.08 -22.41
C GLU A 63 -25.67 18.94 -22.85
N ASP A 64 -25.67 19.42 -24.10
CA ASP A 64 -26.73 20.25 -24.68
C ASP A 64 -28.08 19.51 -24.79
N ASP A 65 -28.06 18.18 -24.75
CA ASP A 65 -29.27 17.36 -24.83
C ASP A 65 -30.02 17.28 -23.48
N PHE A 66 -29.38 17.68 -22.37
CA PHE A 66 -29.93 17.54 -21.01
C PHE A 66 -29.67 18.75 -20.09
N PRO A 67 -29.98 20.00 -20.49
CA PRO A 67 -29.70 21.17 -19.65
C PRO A 67 -30.48 21.15 -18.32
N ASP A 68 -31.77 20.79 -18.35
CA ASP A 68 -32.62 20.74 -17.16
C ASP A 68 -32.17 19.69 -16.13
N LEU A 69 -31.51 18.62 -16.59
CA LEU A 69 -30.96 17.56 -15.73
C LEU A 69 -29.78 18.07 -14.91
N ILE A 70 -28.89 18.84 -15.54
CA ILE A 70 -27.70 19.38 -14.89
C ILE A 70 -28.11 20.37 -13.81
N ASP A 71 -29.04 21.26 -14.14
CA ASP A 71 -29.62 22.22 -13.19
C ASP A 71 -30.31 21.48 -12.04
N SER A 72 -31.13 20.47 -12.33
CA SER A 72 -31.78 19.65 -11.30
C SER A 72 -30.78 18.91 -10.42
N LEU A 73 -29.68 18.41 -10.96
CA LEU A 73 -28.63 17.76 -10.18
C LEU A 73 -28.00 18.77 -9.23
N LEU A 74 -27.57 19.92 -9.73
CA LEU A 74 -26.92 20.98 -8.96
C LEU A 74 -27.84 21.54 -7.87
N ASP A 75 -29.14 21.66 -8.13
CA ASP A 75 -30.12 22.09 -7.13
C ASP A 75 -30.41 21.00 -6.07
N SER A 76 -30.24 19.72 -6.41
CA SER A 76 -30.54 18.59 -5.52
C SER A 76 -29.40 18.20 -4.58
N THR A 77 -28.18 18.72 -4.79
CA THR A 77 -26.98 18.27 -4.07
C THR A 77 -26.08 19.43 -3.65
N GLU A 78 -25.57 19.37 -2.41
CA GLU A 78 -24.49 20.27 -1.95
C GLU A 78 -23.09 19.70 -2.26
N ALA A 79 -23.02 18.46 -2.75
CA ALA A 79 -21.77 17.78 -3.10
C ALA A 79 -21.16 18.29 -4.41
N GLY A 80 -19.83 18.26 -4.50
CA GLY A 80 -19.10 18.63 -5.72
C GLY A 80 -19.48 17.77 -6.92
N VAL A 81 -19.59 18.40 -8.10
CA VAL A 81 -19.93 17.72 -9.36
C VAL A 81 -18.74 17.80 -10.31
N LEU A 82 -18.22 16.64 -10.71
CA LEU A 82 -17.10 16.52 -11.62
C LEU A 82 -17.55 16.36 -13.07
N PHE A 83 -16.97 17.21 -13.93
CA PHE A 83 -17.21 17.25 -15.37
C PHE A 83 -15.92 17.00 -16.17
N GLY A 84 -16.07 16.69 -17.46
CA GLY A 84 -14.98 16.69 -18.42
C GLY A 84 -13.90 15.66 -18.10
N LEU A 85 -14.31 14.45 -17.76
CA LEU A 85 -13.40 13.31 -17.63
C LEU A 85 -13.17 12.65 -18.99
N GLY A 86 -14.06 12.87 -19.94
CA GLY A 86 -14.02 12.27 -21.27
C GLY A 86 -14.31 10.77 -21.22
N LYS A 87 -14.49 10.19 -22.41
CA LYS A 87 -14.76 8.76 -22.56
C LYS A 87 -13.63 7.92 -21.99
N ALA A 88 -13.99 6.94 -21.15
CA ALA A 88 -13.04 6.02 -20.55
C ALA A 88 -12.39 5.15 -21.66
N PRO A 89 -11.04 5.12 -21.75
CA PRO A 89 -10.34 4.24 -22.67
C PRO A 89 -10.58 2.77 -22.34
N GLU A 90 -10.28 1.86 -23.28
CA GLU A 90 -10.29 0.43 -22.99
C GLU A 90 -9.26 0.08 -21.91
N ARG A 91 -9.60 -0.84 -20.99
CA ARG A 91 -8.77 -1.17 -19.81
C ARG A 91 -7.35 -1.61 -20.14
N HIS A 92 -7.16 -2.25 -21.30
CA HIS A 92 -5.86 -2.75 -21.75
C HIS A 92 -5.10 -1.75 -22.61
N SER A 93 -5.63 -0.53 -22.80
CA SER A 93 -4.95 0.51 -23.56
C SER A 93 -3.93 1.25 -22.71
N ASP A 94 -2.87 1.74 -23.35
CA ASP A 94 -1.83 2.57 -22.72
C ASP A 94 -2.38 3.93 -22.21
N GLU A 95 -3.58 4.32 -22.65
CA GLU A 95 -4.24 5.56 -22.26
C GLU A 95 -5.05 5.44 -20.96
N TYR A 96 -5.51 4.24 -20.62
CA TYR A 96 -6.33 3.99 -19.43
C TYR A 96 -5.65 4.45 -18.14
N PRO A 97 -4.37 4.15 -17.87
CA PRO A 97 -3.70 4.61 -16.65
C PRO A 97 -3.61 6.15 -16.56
N ARG A 98 -3.50 6.86 -17.69
CA ARG A 98 -3.46 8.33 -17.70
C ARG A 98 -4.83 8.93 -17.40
N TRP A 99 -5.88 8.36 -18.00
CA TRP A 99 -7.26 8.76 -17.75
C TRP A 99 -7.66 8.51 -16.29
N GLU A 100 -7.34 7.35 -15.76
CA GLU A 100 -7.62 6.94 -14.39
C GLU A 100 -6.91 7.87 -13.38
N ARG A 101 -5.63 8.22 -13.61
CA ARG A 101 -4.92 9.22 -12.80
C ARG A 101 -5.61 10.59 -12.79
N ARG A 102 -6.16 11.03 -13.93
CA ARG A 102 -6.89 12.30 -14.02
C ARG A 102 -8.21 12.24 -13.25
N LEU A 103 -8.96 11.15 -13.38
CA LEU A 103 -10.18 10.90 -12.61
C LEU A 103 -9.90 11.00 -11.11
N PHE A 104 -8.86 10.32 -10.63
CA PHE A 104 -8.52 10.33 -9.21
C PHE A 104 -7.95 11.65 -8.71
N SER A 105 -7.24 12.41 -9.56
CA SER A 105 -6.84 13.78 -9.22
C SER A 105 -8.06 14.64 -8.95
N LYS A 106 -9.04 14.62 -9.86
CA LYS A 106 -10.27 15.41 -9.73
C LYS A 106 -11.10 14.98 -8.52
N LEU A 107 -11.27 13.68 -8.30
CA LEU A 107 -11.96 13.17 -7.12
C LEU A 107 -11.29 13.68 -5.84
N ARG A 108 -9.97 13.58 -5.75
CA ARG A 108 -9.24 14.08 -4.58
C ARG A 108 -9.41 15.57 -4.34
N ASP A 109 -9.41 16.38 -5.40
CA ASP A 109 -9.60 17.82 -5.28
C ASP A 109 -10.98 18.15 -4.67
N GLU A 110 -12.00 17.33 -4.94
CA GLU A 110 -13.37 17.52 -4.43
C GLU A 110 -13.63 16.88 -3.06
N ILE A 111 -13.25 15.61 -2.87
CA ILE A 111 -13.57 14.84 -1.64
C ILE A 111 -12.41 14.77 -0.64
N GLY A 112 -11.26 15.38 -0.96
CA GLY A 112 -10.03 15.28 -0.18
C GLY A 112 -9.26 13.98 -0.42
N THR A 113 -8.07 13.86 0.16
CA THR A 113 -7.26 12.65 0.07
C THR A 113 -7.94 11.51 0.81
N LEU A 114 -8.27 10.41 0.11
CA LEU A 114 -8.80 9.19 0.74
C LEU A 114 -7.92 8.65 1.87
N GLU A 115 -6.61 8.91 1.79
CA GLU A 115 -5.62 8.56 2.82
C GLU A 115 -5.84 9.32 4.15
N LEU A 116 -6.56 10.45 4.13
CA LEU A 116 -7.04 11.16 5.34
C LEU A 116 -8.24 10.45 6.01
N LEU A 117 -8.92 9.55 5.30
CA LEU A 117 -10.06 8.78 5.83
C LEU A 117 -9.63 7.56 6.64
N ASP A 118 -8.34 7.20 6.59
CA ASP A 118 -7.66 6.49 7.68
C ASP A 118 -7.39 7.49 8.81
N SER A 119 -8.48 8.01 9.38
CA SER A 119 -8.45 8.97 10.48
C SER A 119 -7.63 8.43 11.66
N GLU A 120 -7.13 9.33 12.53
CA GLU A 120 -6.50 8.93 13.80
C GLU A 120 -7.36 7.89 14.57
N ALA A 121 -8.68 8.04 14.54
CA ALA A 121 -9.62 7.09 15.14
C ALA A 121 -9.59 5.70 14.46
N SER A 122 -9.47 5.63 13.13
CA SER A 122 -9.34 4.37 12.39
C SER A 122 -8.03 3.65 12.75
N LEU A 123 -6.94 4.40 12.87
CA LEU A 123 -5.64 3.87 13.30
C LEU A 123 -5.67 3.41 14.76
N ASP A 124 -6.32 4.13 15.66
CA ASP A 124 -6.44 3.73 17.07
C ASP A 124 -7.23 2.42 17.23
N LEU A 125 -8.31 2.22 16.46
CA LEU A 125 -9.08 0.98 16.45
C LEU A 125 -8.24 -0.24 16.02
N LEU A 126 -7.24 -0.07 15.14
CA LEU A 126 -6.29 -1.13 14.77
C LEU A 126 -5.39 -1.54 15.94
N GLY A 127 -5.08 -0.61 16.84
CA GLY A 127 -4.30 -0.90 18.04
C GLY A 127 -5.05 -1.80 19.04
N ASP A 128 -6.36 -1.59 19.17
CA ASP A 128 -7.19 -2.22 20.20
C ASP A 128 -7.87 -3.53 19.73
N SER A 129 -8.00 -3.75 18.42
CA SER A 129 -8.67 -4.93 17.82
C SER A 129 -7.84 -6.23 17.86
N SER A 130 -6.63 -6.20 18.45
CA SER A 130 -5.71 -7.35 18.50
C SER A 130 -6.03 -8.40 19.57
N ASP A 131 -7.04 -8.19 20.43
CA ASP A 131 -7.39 -9.12 21.53
C ASP A 131 -7.95 -10.49 21.07
N GLN A 132 -8.17 -10.71 19.76
CA GLN A 132 -8.71 -11.98 19.22
C GLN A 132 -7.80 -12.73 18.25
N GLN A 133 -6.62 -12.21 17.89
CA GLN A 133 -5.72 -12.91 16.97
C GLN A 133 -4.75 -13.85 17.71
N LYS A 134 -4.49 -15.03 17.13
CA LYS A 134 -3.49 -15.98 17.63
C LYS A 134 -2.14 -15.26 17.73
N GLY A 135 -1.52 -15.33 18.91
CA GLY A 135 -0.22 -14.71 19.18
C GLY A 135 0.89 -15.16 18.22
N PRO A 136 2.07 -14.53 18.29
CA PRO A 136 3.13 -14.68 17.30
C PRO A 136 3.53 -16.14 17.08
N LEU A 137 3.91 -16.46 15.84
CA LEU A 137 4.45 -17.77 15.50
C LEU A 137 5.74 -18.02 16.29
N PRO A 138 6.06 -19.27 16.67
CA PRO A 138 7.28 -19.57 17.40
C PRO A 138 8.53 -19.34 16.53
N LEU A 139 9.60 -18.82 17.14
CA LEU A 139 10.90 -18.71 16.48
C LEU A 139 11.48 -20.12 16.27
N PRO A 140 11.87 -20.49 15.02
CA PRO A 140 12.56 -21.76 14.77
C PRO A 140 13.83 -21.91 15.60
N SER A 141 14.05 -23.08 16.20
CA SER A 141 15.15 -23.33 17.14
C SER A 141 16.54 -23.07 16.55
N ILE A 142 16.69 -23.28 15.24
CA ILE A 142 17.96 -23.03 14.55
C ILE A 142 18.31 -21.53 14.52
N LEU A 143 17.31 -20.66 14.41
CA LEU A 143 17.49 -19.21 14.48
C LEU A 143 17.80 -18.79 15.92
N SER A 144 17.11 -19.35 16.91
CA SER A 144 17.39 -19.11 18.32
C SER A 144 18.84 -19.44 18.69
N ASN A 145 19.37 -20.56 18.18
CA ASN A 145 20.75 -20.96 18.40
C ASN A 145 21.75 -20.04 17.67
N ALA A 146 21.46 -19.65 16.43
CA ALA A 146 22.30 -18.76 15.64
C ALA A 146 22.45 -17.36 16.29
N LEU A 147 21.37 -16.84 16.88
CA LEU A 147 21.39 -15.57 17.63
C LEU A 147 22.30 -15.63 18.87
N GLN A 148 22.31 -16.77 19.58
CA GLN A 148 23.16 -16.96 20.75
C GLN A 148 24.65 -17.05 20.38
N SER A 149 24.99 -17.61 19.22
CA SER A 149 26.36 -17.71 18.74
C SER A 149 26.91 -16.43 18.08
N ASN A 150 26.06 -15.61 17.46
CA ASN A 150 26.45 -14.43 16.69
C ASN A 150 26.25 -13.10 17.43
N ALA A 151 26.08 -13.12 18.75
CA ALA A 151 25.76 -11.93 19.56
C ALA A 151 26.81 -10.78 19.49
N ALA A 152 27.97 -10.99 18.85
CA ALA A 152 29.08 -10.05 18.84
C ALA A 152 29.55 -9.57 17.44
N GLU A 153 29.12 -10.16 16.33
CA GLU A 153 29.68 -9.85 15.00
C GLU A 153 28.61 -9.55 13.93
N ASN A 154 28.72 -8.34 13.35
CA ASN A 154 27.98 -7.76 12.23
C ASN A 154 26.52 -7.33 12.47
N ASN A 155 26.36 -6.05 12.81
CA ASN A 155 25.09 -5.32 12.96
C ASN A 155 24.44 -4.94 11.61
N VAL A 156 24.90 -5.49 10.48
CA VAL A 156 24.35 -5.22 9.15
C VAL A 156 23.32 -6.30 8.81
N PRO A 157 22.05 -5.96 8.62
CA PRO A 157 21.00 -6.94 8.33
C PRO A 157 21.28 -7.63 7.00
N GLN A 158 21.29 -8.97 7.01
CA GLN A 158 21.41 -9.80 5.80
C GLN A 158 20.06 -10.00 5.10
N HIS A 159 18.96 -9.71 5.78
CA HIS A 159 17.61 -9.83 5.26
C HIS A 159 16.89 -8.50 5.47
N VAL A 160 16.86 -7.69 4.41
CA VAL A 160 16.10 -6.43 4.37
C VAL A 160 14.83 -6.66 3.58
N TRP A 161 13.70 -6.23 4.14
CA TRP A 161 12.39 -6.38 3.52
C TRP A 161 11.67 -5.04 3.48
N ILE A 162 11.28 -4.62 2.28
CA ILE A 162 10.42 -3.47 2.08
C ILE A 162 8.98 -3.92 2.25
N LEU A 163 8.26 -3.32 3.18
CA LEU A 163 6.82 -3.44 3.34
C LEU A 163 6.22 -2.25 2.58
N ALA A 164 5.56 -2.51 1.47
CA ALA A 164 4.97 -1.51 0.59
C ALA A 164 3.46 -1.56 0.71
N ALA A 165 2.81 -0.46 1.09
CA ALA A 165 1.39 -0.45 1.39
C ALA A 165 0.72 0.92 1.14
N SER A 166 -0.60 0.93 0.99
CA SER A 166 -1.41 2.14 0.83
C SER A 166 -2.77 1.93 1.51
N LEU A 167 -3.90 2.09 0.83
CA LEU A 167 -5.23 1.91 1.40
C LEU A 167 -5.43 0.50 2.01
N GLY A 168 -5.77 0.45 3.30
CA GLY A 168 -5.89 -0.80 4.07
C GLY A 168 -4.54 -1.45 4.44
N GLY A 169 -3.44 -0.83 4.02
CA GLY A 169 -2.07 -1.21 4.32
C GLY A 169 -1.76 -1.31 5.82
N PRO A 170 -2.11 -0.31 6.65
CA PRO A 170 -1.86 -0.35 8.09
C PRO A 170 -2.40 -1.61 8.77
N ALA A 171 -3.62 -2.02 8.44
CA ALA A 171 -4.25 -3.22 9.00
C ALA A 171 -3.53 -4.50 8.56
N ALA A 172 -3.23 -4.61 7.26
CA ALA A 172 -2.54 -5.77 6.70
C ALA A 172 -1.11 -5.92 7.24
N VAL A 173 -0.38 -4.80 7.35
CA VAL A 173 0.99 -4.78 7.91
C VAL A 173 0.97 -5.07 9.41
N LYS A 174 -0.02 -4.58 10.16
CA LYS A 174 -0.20 -4.95 11.57
C LYS A 174 -0.37 -6.45 11.74
N GLU A 175 -1.32 -7.04 11.00
CA GLU A 175 -1.57 -8.48 11.05
C GLU A 175 -0.30 -9.26 10.71
N PHE A 176 0.45 -8.84 9.69
CA PHE A 176 1.72 -9.45 9.33
C PHE A 176 2.75 -9.35 10.47
N LEU A 177 2.98 -8.17 11.04
CA LEU A 177 3.99 -7.95 12.08
C LEU A 177 3.65 -8.70 13.39
N ASP A 178 2.37 -8.80 13.75
CA ASP A 178 1.91 -9.49 14.95
C ASP A 178 2.18 -11.01 14.91
N GLN A 179 2.29 -11.57 13.71
CA GLN A 179 2.60 -12.99 13.53
C GLN A 179 4.10 -13.28 13.64
N LEU A 180 4.97 -12.26 13.62
CA LEU A 180 6.42 -12.47 13.62
C LEU A 180 6.98 -12.67 15.03
N PRO A 181 7.83 -13.69 15.24
CA PRO A 181 8.50 -13.90 16.52
C PRO A 181 9.54 -12.82 16.82
N ALA A 182 9.70 -12.54 18.10
CA ALA A 182 10.88 -11.83 18.60
C ALA A 182 12.18 -12.53 18.22
N GLY A 183 13.20 -11.74 17.89
CA GLY A 183 14.54 -12.23 17.54
C GLY A 183 14.71 -12.68 16.09
N LEU A 184 13.67 -12.61 15.25
CA LEU A 184 13.83 -12.90 13.82
C LEU A 184 14.87 -11.93 13.19
N PRO A 185 15.93 -12.42 12.52
CA PRO A 185 17.06 -11.59 12.08
C PRO A 185 16.75 -10.86 10.76
N VAL A 186 15.74 -10.00 10.78
CA VAL A 186 15.27 -9.18 9.63
C VAL A 186 15.19 -7.72 10.01
N SER A 187 15.50 -6.84 9.06
CA SER A 187 15.16 -5.42 9.12
C SER A 187 14.08 -5.09 8.10
N PHE A 188 13.11 -4.26 8.49
CA PHE A 188 12.05 -3.81 7.61
C PHE A 188 12.18 -2.32 7.27
N ILE A 189 11.86 -1.99 6.03
CA ILE A 189 11.62 -0.62 5.57
C ILE A 189 10.14 -0.52 5.23
N TYR A 190 9.40 0.35 5.89
CA TYR A 190 7.96 0.47 5.69
C TYR A 190 7.62 1.74 4.91
N ALA A 191 7.23 1.56 3.65
CA ALA A 191 6.73 2.61 2.77
C ALA A 191 5.20 2.52 2.71
N GLN A 192 4.56 3.54 3.27
CA GLN A 192 3.11 3.65 3.31
C GLN A 192 2.71 4.98 2.66
N HIS A 193 1.81 4.94 1.69
CA HIS A 193 1.11 6.15 1.25
C HIS A 193 0.16 6.62 2.34
N ILE A 194 0.50 7.71 3.02
CA ILE A 194 -0.26 8.31 4.12
C ILE A 194 0.06 9.80 4.23
N ASP A 195 -0.86 10.58 4.81
CA ASP A 195 -0.55 11.93 5.24
C ASP A 195 0.55 11.93 6.31
N ALA A 196 1.55 12.80 6.13
CA ALA A 196 2.68 12.95 7.04
C ALA A 196 2.29 13.13 8.52
N ASN A 197 1.15 13.78 8.79
CA ASN A 197 0.67 14.03 10.14
C ASN A 197 0.33 12.74 10.90
N PHE A 198 -0.04 11.67 10.18
CA PHE A 198 -0.41 10.39 10.79
C PHE A 198 0.74 9.40 10.91
N SER A 199 1.89 9.65 10.28
CA SER A 199 3.05 8.75 10.33
C SER A 199 3.50 8.43 11.76
N SER A 200 3.40 9.40 12.68
CA SER A 200 3.77 9.19 14.09
C SER A 200 2.77 8.32 14.85
N VAL A 201 1.48 8.49 14.57
CA VAL A 201 0.39 7.68 15.14
C VAL A 201 0.48 6.25 14.61
N LEU A 202 0.62 6.09 13.30
CA LEU A 202 0.76 4.79 12.64
C LEU A 202 1.93 3.99 13.23
N SER A 203 3.09 4.62 13.44
CA SER A 203 4.25 3.96 14.06
C SER A 203 3.93 3.42 15.45
N LYS A 204 3.19 4.17 16.27
CA LYS A 204 2.79 3.75 17.61
C LYS A 204 1.77 2.60 17.57
N VAL A 205 0.79 2.68 16.68
CA VAL A 205 -0.25 1.65 16.50
C VAL A 205 0.38 0.33 16.07
N LEU A 206 1.26 0.38 15.07
CA LEU A 206 1.94 -0.81 14.57
C LEU A 206 2.93 -1.40 15.58
N ALA A 207 3.46 -0.59 16.51
CA ALA A 207 4.34 -1.06 17.57
C ALA A 207 3.62 -1.81 18.69
N ARG A 208 2.30 -1.60 18.87
CA ARG A 208 1.54 -2.32 19.88
C ARG A 208 1.54 -3.81 19.54
N HIS A 209 1.94 -4.66 20.48
CA HIS A 209 1.98 -6.13 20.34
C HIS A 209 2.98 -6.70 19.31
N SER A 210 3.66 -5.84 18.53
CA SER A 210 4.75 -6.26 17.65
C SER A 210 6.01 -6.56 18.46
N SER A 211 6.75 -7.59 18.03
CA SER A 211 8.07 -7.89 18.59
C SER A 211 9.20 -7.03 17.99
N PHE A 212 8.87 -6.15 17.04
CA PHE A 212 9.81 -5.28 16.34
C PHE A 212 9.78 -3.86 16.90
N GLU A 213 10.92 -3.19 16.90
CA GLU A 213 11.02 -1.77 17.19
C GLU A 213 10.62 -0.96 15.96
N LEU A 214 9.51 -0.23 16.04
CA LEU A 214 9.07 0.67 14.98
C LEU A 214 9.50 2.10 15.28
N LYS A 215 10.12 2.74 14.30
CA LYS A 215 10.44 4.17 14.37
C LYS A 215 10.42 4.80 12.99
N GLN A 216 10.28 6.12 12.95
CA GLN A 216 10.52 6.88 11.73
C GLN A 216 12.01 6.91 11.41
N ALA A 217 12.33 6.79 10.13
CA ALA A 217 13.70 6.91 9.64
C ALA A 217 14.26 8.30 9.93
N GLN A 218 15.50 8.37 10.42
CA GLN A 218 16.24 9.61 10.65
C GLN A 218 17.56 9.61 9.89
N ALA A 219 18.06 10.81 9.56
CA ALA A 219 19.34 10.94 8.89
C ALA A 219 20.46 10.37 9.78
N GLY A 220 21.33 9.54 9.20
CA GLY A 220 22.40 8.84 9.90
C GLY A 220 22.00 7.49 10.52
N ASP A 221 20.71 7.12 10.50
CA ASP A 221 20.29 5.79 10.93
C ASP A 221 20.86 4.69 10.04
N SER A 222 21.19 3.54 10.63
CA SER A 222 21.47 2.29 9.91
C SER A 222 20.35 1.30 10.16
N LEU A 223 20.02 0.48 9.17
CA LEU A 223 19.08 -0.63 9.35
C LEU A 223 19.65 -1.64 10.35
N LYS A 224 18.78 -2.19 11.20
CA LYS A 224 19.12 -3.23 12.17
C LYS A 224 18.06 -4.31 12.21
N ASN A 225 18.48 -5.53 12.55
CA ASN A 225 17.56 -6.63 12.79
C ASN A 225 16.60 -6.30 13.94
N GLY A 226 15.35 -6.73 13.82
CA GLY A 226 14.30 -6.45 14.81
C GLY A 226 13.75 -5.02 14.71
N GLN A 227 14.07 -4.26 13.66
CA GLN A 227 13.54 -2.92 13.44
C GLN A 227 12.65 -2.83 12.20
N VAL A 228 11.68 -1.93 12.27
CA VAL A 228 10.91 -1.42 11.12
C VAL A 228 11.13 0.09 11.06
N LEU A 229 11.73 0.55 9.97
CA LEU A 229 11.93 1.97 9.72
C LEU A 229 10.86 2.50 8.78
N MET A 230 10.03 3.41 9.28
CA MET A 230 9.00 4.08 8.46
C MET A 230 9.65 5.14 7.59
N VAL A 231 9.40 5.05 6.29
CA VAL A 231 9.88 5.98 5.28
C VAL A 231 9.11 7.30 5.38
N PRO A 232 9.79 8.46 5.38
CA PRO A 232 9.10 9.75 5.43
C PRO A 232 8.42 10.08 4.09
N VAL A 233 7.32 10.82 4.19
CA VAL A 233 6.45 11.20 3.06
C VAL A 233 7.04 12.37 2.28
N GLU A 234 7.78 13.25 2.95
CA GLU A 234 8.10 14.58 2.43
C GLU A 234 9.42 14.65 1.67
N ARG A 235 10.36 13.75 1.98
CA ARG A 235 11.73 13.78 1.43
C ARG A 235 12.17 12.42 0.95
N GLU A 236 12.81 12.40 -0.22
CA GLU A 236 13.35 11.18 -0.78
C GLU A 236 14.44 10.61 0.14
N MET A 237 14.25 9.36 0.57
CA MET A 237 15.16 8.61 1.42
C MET A 237 16.12 7.77 0.56
N VAL A 238 17.42 7.93 0.79
CA VAL A 238 18.49 7.15 0.14
C VAL A 238 19.45 6.59 1.18
N LEU A 239 20.32 5.67 0.77
CA LEU A 239 21.43 5.17 1.58
C LEU A 239 22.75 5.71 1.05
N ASP A 240 23.65 6.11 1.95
CA ASP A 240 25.04 6.40 1.59
C ASP A 240 25.87 5.12 1.39
N GLU A 241 27.14 5.28 1.02
CA GLU A 241 28.08 4.16 0.80
C GLU A 241 28.29 3.30 2.05
N GLN A 242 28.03 3.83 3.25
CA GLN A 242 28.13 3.11 4.52
C GLN A 242 26.78 2.52 4.96
N GLY A 243 25.73 2.62 4.14
CA GLY A 243 24.41 2.09 4.44
C GLY A 243 23.65 2.90 5.48
N LYS A 244 24.00 4.18 5.66
CA LYS A 244 23.24 5.09 6.52
C LYS A 244 22.21 5.86 5.72
N ILE A 245 21.08 6.12 6.35
CA ILE A 245 19.97 6.87 5.78
C ILE A 245 20.38 8.33 5.58
N GLN A 246 20.13 8.83 4.38
CA GLN A 246 20.23 10.24 4.02
C GLN A 246 18.92 10.67 3.37
N PHE A 247 18.58 11.95 3.50
CA PHE A 247 17.44 12.54 2.81
C PHE A 247 17.93 13.50 1.75
N LYS A 248 17.35 13.44 0.55
CA LYS A 248 17.58 14.47 -0.46
C LYS A 248 16.80 15.73 -0.12
N GLU A 249 17.28 16.85 -0.65
CA GLU A 249 16.57 18.14 -0.64
C GLU A 249 15.39 18.17 -1.64
N THR A 250 15.24 17.12 -2.45
CA THR A 250 14.13 16.93 -3.37
C THR A 250 13.04 16.04 -2.76
N PRO A 251 11.76 16.30 -3.07
CA PRO A 251 10.68 15.38 -2.73
C PRO A 251 10.85 14.05 -3.49
N TRP A 252 10.04 13.07 -3.13
CA TRP A 252 9.92 11.84 -3.89
C TRP A 252 9.52 12.12 -5.35
N PRO A 253 10.01 11.32 -6.32
CA PRO A 253 9.54 11.43 -7.69
C PRO A 253 8.07 11.03 -7.77
N GLY A 254 7.32 11.72 -8.64
CA GLY A 254 5.90 11.46 -8.84
C GLY A 254 4.99 12.32 -7.96
N PRO A 255 3.66 12.09 -8.04
CA PRO A 255 2.67 12.96 -7.39
C PRO A 255 2.42 12.64 -5.91
N TYR A 256 3.00 11.56 -5.36
CA TYR A 256 2.83 11.13 -3.98
C TYR A 256 4.16 10.72 -3.37
N GLY A 257 4.30 10.92 -2.07
CA GLY A 257 5.42 10.42 -1.28
C GLY A 257 4.93 9.49 -0.17
N PRO A 258 5.72 8.49 0.24
CA PRO A 258 6.91 8.01 -0.43
C PRO A 258 6.57 7.30 -1.75
N SER A 259 7.34 7.49 -2.82
CA SER A 259 7.22 6.66 -4.03
C SER A 259 7.78 5.27 -3.74
N ILE A 260 6.93 4.26 -3.76
CA ILE A 260 7.29 2.87 -3.44
C ILE A 260 8.31 2.34 -4.46
N ASP A 261 8.11 2.59 -5.76
CA ASP A 261 9.06 2.28 -6.81
C ASP A 261 10.45 2.86 -6.50
N GLN A 262 10.52 4.13 -6.10
CA GLN A 262 11.81 4.76 -5.79
C GLN A 262 12.42 4.23 -4.49
N VAL A 263 11.61 3.91 -3.45
CA VAL A 263 12.10 3.24 -2.23
C VAL A 263 12.72 1.89 -2.59
N MET A 264 12.04 1.09 -3.43
CA MET A 264 12.51 -0.21 -3.90
C MET A 264 13.87 -0.08 -4.59
N LEU A 265 14.00 0.86 -5.51
CA LEU A 265 15.26 1.10 -6.23
C LEU A 265 16.38 1.58 -5.29
N ASN A 266 16.08 2.54 -4.41
CA ASN A 266 17.06 3.12 -3.50
C ASN A 266 17.64 2.08 -2.54
N MET A 267 16.80 1.20 -1.99
CA MET A 267 17.25 0.15 -1.06
C MET A 267 17.96 -0.99 -1.80
N ALA A 268 17.41 -1.42 -2.94
CA ALA A 268 18.01 -2.51 -3.72
C ALA A 268 19.36 -2.13 -4.34
N ASN A 269 19.60 -0.85 -4.62
CA ASN A 269 20.91 -0.36 -5.08
C ASN A 269 22.04 -0.58 -4.04
N HIS A 270 21.72 -0.55 -2.75
CA HIS A 270 22.70 -0.79 -1.68
C HIS A 270 22.75 -2.27 -1.25
N TYR A 271 21.58 -2.90 -1.05
CA TYR A 271 21.48 -4.25 -0.48
C TYR A 271 21.43 -5.37 -1.53
N GLY A 272 21.25 -5.05 -2.82
CA GLY A 272 21.16 -6.05 -3.90
C GLY A 272 20.10 -7.12 -3.63
N ALA A 273 20.47 -8.38 -3.85
CA ALA A 273 19.60 -9.55 -3.61
C ALA A 273 19.13 -9.72 -2.15
N ASN A 274 19.76 -9.02 -1.19
CA ASN A 274 19.35 -9.03 0.21
C ASN A 274 18.19 -8.06 0.51
N CYS A 275 17.79 -7.24 -0.46
CA CYS A 275 16.60 -6.40 -0.39
C CYS A 275 15.42 -7.11 -1.06
N ASN A 276 14.44 -7.53 -0.27
CA ASN A 276 13.23 -8.17 -0.77
C ASN A 276 12.02 -7.26 -0.55
N VAL A 277 10.88 -7.56 -1.16
CA VAL A 277 9.69 -6.70 -1.10
C VAL A 277 8.44 -7.52 -0.81
N MET A 278 7.59 -7.01 0.06
CA MET A 278 6.20 -7.45 0.22
C MET A 278 5.27 -6.28 -0.09
N VAL A 279 4.34 -6.49 -1.00
CA VAL A 279 3.33 -5.50 -1.40
C VAL A 279 2.00 -5.88 -0.78
N PHE A 280 1.51 -5.04 0.11
CA PHE A 280 0.24 -5.21 0.82
C PHE A 280 -0.88 -4.41 0.17
N SER A 281 -2.09 -4.55 0.72
CA SER A 281 -3.29 -3.81 0.36
C SER A 281 -2.95 -2.35 0.09
N GLY A 282 -3.41 -1.88 -1.05
CA GLY A 282 -3.09 -0.56 -1.52
C GLY A 282 -3.67 -0.28 -2.89
N MET A 283 -3.74 1.00 -3.18
CA MET A 283 -4.34 1.53 -4.37
C MET A 283 -3.27 1.97 -5.39
N GLY A 284 -3.63 1.98 -6.66
CA GLY A 284 -2.76 2.35 -7.76
C GLY A 284 -1.87 1.19 -8.20
N ASN A 285 -0.72 1.52 -8.75
CA ASN A 285 0.22 0.58 -9.37
C ASN A 285 1.68 0.81 -8.94
N ASP A 286 1.90 1.55 -7.86
CA ASP A 286 3.24 1.84 -7.35
C ASP A 286 3.93 0.53 -6.90
N GLY A 287 5.23 0.43 -7.19
CA GLY A 287 6.04 -0.78 -7.03
C GLY A 287 6.05 -1.70 -8.26
N ALA A 288 5.08 -1.58 -9.17
CA ALA A 288 5.03 -2.43 -10.37
C ALA A 288 6.13 -2.06 -11.39
N ILE A 289 6.57 -0.80 -11.43
CA ILE A 289 7.59 -0.33 -12.38
C ILE A 289 8.97 -0.86 -11.99
N ALA A 290 9.29 -0.86 -10.69
CA ALA A 290 10.57 -1.31 -10.16
C ALA A 290 10.68 -2.84 -10.05
N ALA A 291 9.55 -3.55 -9.99
CA ALA A 291 9.51 -5.01 -9.77
C ALA A 291 10.40 -5.83 -10.73
N PRO A 292 10.39 -5.60 -12.06
CA PRO A 292 11.27 -6.32 -12.99
C PRO A 292 12.77 -6.13 -12.70
N LEU A 293 13.17 -4.92 -12.30
CA LEU A 293 14.57 -4.62 -11.99
C LEU A 293 15.00 -5.28 -10.68
N LEU A 294 14.16 -5.25 -9.65
CA LEU A 294 14.44 -5.95 -8.39
C LEU A 294 14.55 -7.46 -8.61
N LYS A 295 13.67 -8.05 -9.41
CA LYS A 295 13.79 -9.46 -9.80
C LYS A 295 15.12 -9.75 -10.51
N ALA A 296 15.59 -8.85 -11.38
CA ALA A 296 16.90 -8.98 -12.03
C ALA A 296 18.08 -8.88 -11.05
N TYR A 297 17.92 -8.16 -9.93
CA TYR A 297 18.90 -8.14 -8.82
C TYR A 297 18.84 -9.40 -7.93
N GLY A 298 17.90 -10.32 -8.18
CA GLY A 298 17.72 -11.53 -7.38
C GLY A 298 16.82 -11.34 -6.15
N CYS A 299 16.14 -10.19 -6.05
CA CYS A 299 15.21 -9.90 -4.96
C CYS A 299 13.97 -10.80 -5.06
N LYS A 300 13.45 -11.22 -3.92
CA LYS A 300 12.13 -11.83 -3.80
C LYS A 300 11.08 -10.74 -3.72
N ILE A 301 10.01 -10.89 -4.49
CA ILE A 301 8.85 -10.01 -4.46
C ILE A 301 7.64 -10.87 -4.09
N TRP A 302 6.97 -10.53 -2.99
CA TRP A 302 5.76 -11.19 -2.52
C TRP A 302 4.61 -10.19 -2.52
N VAL A 303 3.39 -10.66 -2.70
CA VAL A 303 2.21 -9.80 -2.74
C VAL A 303 1.11 -10.37 -1.85
N GLN A 304 0.32 -9.49 -1.26
CA GLN A 304 -0.89 -9.86 -0.55
C GLN A 304 -1.94 -10.39 -1.54
N ASN A 305 -2.62 -11.48 -1.21
CA ASN A 305 -3.68 -12.01 -2.07
C ASN A 305 -4.92 -11.09 -2.08
N ALA A 306 -5.53 -10.91 -3.24
CA ALA A 306 -6.65 -9.99 -3.44
C ALA A 306 -7.81 -10.18 -2.44
N ASP A 307 -8.17 -11.44 -2.11
CA ASP A 307 -9.27 -11.74 -1.18
C ASP A 307 -9.07 -11.22 0.24
N SER A 308 -7.83 -10.93 0.66
CA SER A 308 -7.54 -10.36 1.98
C SER A 308 -7.24 -8.86 1.95
N CYS A 309 -7.18 -8.25 0.77
CA CYS A 309 -6.92 -6.83 0.62
C CYS A 309 -8.19 -6.02 0.87
N ALA A 310 -8.05 -4.86 1.51
CA ALA A 310 -9.11 -3.85 1.47
C ALA A 310 -9.18 -3.18 0.08
N ASN A 311 -8.03 -3.07 -0.58
CA ASN A 311 -7.89 -2.69 -1.98
C ASN A 311 -6.73 -3.49 -2.60
N SER A 312 -7.02 -4.28 -3.63
CA SER A 312 -6.05 -5.18 -4.25
C SER A 312 -5.29 -4.56 -5.40
N SER A 313 -5.61 -3.34 -5.86
CA SER A 313 -5.11 -2.85 -7.14
C SER A 313 -3.59 -2.78 -7.21
N MET A 314 -2.92 -2.40 -6.11
CA MET A 314 -1.46 -2.31 -6.05
C MET A 314 -0.79 -3.69 -6.00
N PRO A 315 -1.18 -4.63 -5.11
CA PRO A 315 -0.77 -6.03 -5.22
C PRO A 315 -1.00 -6.64 -6.61
N ASP A 316 -2.19 -6.47 -7.19
CA ASP A 316 -2.57 -7.01 -8.50
C ASP A 316 -1.68 -6.44 -9.62
N SER A 317 -1.36 -5.15 -9.55
CA SER A 317 -0.47 -4.49 -10.51
C SER A 317 0.95 -5.06 -10.45
N VAL A 318 1.46 -5.35 -9.26
CA VAL A 318 2.79 -5.96 -9.07
C VAL A 318 2.77 -7.42 -9.50
N GLU A 319 1.70 -8.16 -9.20
CA GLU A 319 1.52 -9.53 -9.67
C GLU A 319 1.50 -9.62 -11.20
N ALA A 320 0.79 -8.71 -11.86
CA ALA A 320 0.65 -8.65 -13.33
C ALA A 320 2.00 -8.48 -14.06
N THR A 321 3.04 -8.02 -13.38
CA THR A 321 4.41 -7.95 -13.94
C THR A 321 5.05 -9.34 -14.14
N GLY A 322 4.47 -10.41 -13.58
CA GLY A 322 5.06 -11.75 -13.55
C GLY A 322 6.31 -11.85 -12.68
N CYS A 323 6.56 -10.85 -11.83
CA CYS A 323 7.76 -10.80 -10.97
C CYS A 323 7.53 -11.31 -9.55
N SER A 324 6.26 -11.45 -9.12
CA SER A 324 5.93 -12.06 -7.83
C SER A 324 6.38 -13.53 -7.75
N SER A 325 6.92 -13.90 -6.60
CA SER A 325 7.41 -15.25 -6.28
C SER A 325 6.57 -15.95 -5.21
N PHE A 326 5.67 -15.22 -4.53
CA PHE A 326 4.76 -15.77 -3.53
C PHE A 326 3.55 -14.84 -3.35
N ILE A 327 2.38 -15.44 -3.18
CA ILE A 327 1.10 -14.75 -2.98
C ILE A 327 0.44 -15.37 -1.74
N GLY A 328 -0.02 -14.55 -0.81
CA GLY A 328 -0.70 -15.03 0.39
C GLY A 328 -1.31 -13.90 1.21
N ASN A 329 -2.13 -14.23 2.20
CA ASN A 329 -2.62 -13.26 3.17
C ASN A 329 -1.50 -12.82 4.14
N PRO A 330 -1.67 -11.78 4.97
CA PRO A 330 -0.63 -11.29 5.88
C PRO A 330 -0.03 -12.38 6.78
N THR A 331 -0.88 -13.25 7.35
CA THR A 331 -0.44 -14.38 8.17
C THR A 331 0.42 -15.38 7.38
N GLN A 332 0.06 -15.69 6.13
CA GLN A 332 0.82 -16.58 5.25
C GLN A 332 2.15 -15.96 4.82
N LEU A 333 2.18 -14.64 4.55
CA LEU A 333 3.40 -13.89 4.26
C LEU A 333 4.39 -13.98 5.44
N ALA A 334 3.90 -13.80 6.67
CA ALA A 334 4.70 -13.93 7.89
C ALA A 334 5.27 -15.35 8.06
N ALA A 335 4.44 -16.38 7.91
CA ALA A 335 4.88 -17.77 8.00
C ALA A 335 5.92 -18.12 6.92
N ASN A 336 5.73 -17.63 5.68
CA ASN A 336 6.66 -17.86 4.59
C ASN A 336 7.99 -17.11 4.79
N LEU A 337 7.96 -15.93 5.42
CA LEU A 337 9.16 -15.19 5.80
C LEU A 337 10.03 -16.00 6.77
N ILE A 338 9.43 -16.47 7.85
CA ILE A 338 10.13 -17.26 8.89
C ILE A 338 10.78 -18.49 8.26
N LYS A 339 10.03 -19.23 7.44
CA LYS A 339 10.53 -20.41 6.72
C LYS A 339 11.68 -20.07 5.76
N THR A 340 11.58 -18.95 5.05
CA THR A 340 12.61 -18.50 4.10
C THR A 340 13.93 -18.23 4.83
N ILE A 341 13.87 -17.48 5.94
CA ILE A 341 15.06 -17.13 6.74
C ILE A 341 15.66 -18.38 7.39
N GLU A 342 14.81 -19.29 7.88
CA GLU A 342 15.25 -20.59 8.41
C GLU A 342 16.04 -21.38 7.37
N GLN A 343 15.51 -21.49 6.15
CA GLN A 343 16.17 -22.21 5.04
C GLN A 343 17.49 -21.57 4.64
N GLU A 344 17.54 -20.24 4.54
CA GLU A 344 18.76 -19.49 4.20
C GLU A 344 19.83 -19.62 5.30
N THR A 345 19.41 -19.66 6.57
CA THR A 345 20.31 -19.90 7.71
C THR A 345 20.89 -21.31 7.67
N ILE A 346 20.07 -22.32 7.35
CA ILE A 346 20.52 -23.71 7.19
C ILE A 346 21.56 -23.83 6.06
N GLN A 347 21.30 -23.20 4.91
CA GLN A 347 22.20 -23.25 3.76
C GLN A 347 23.54 -22.56 4.06
N SER A 348 23.50 -21.41 4.73
CA SER A 348 24.70 -20.66 5.13
C SER A 348 25.53 -21.42 6.18
N GLY A 349 24.87 -22.07 7.14
CA GLY A 349 25.52 -22.92 8.14
C GLY A 349 26.10 -24.22 7.59
N ALA A 350 25.51 -24.79 6.53
CA ALA A 350 26.03 -25.97 5.84
C ALA A 350 27.30 -25.67 5.01
N GLY A 351 27.37 -24.49 4.39
CA GLY A 351 28.54 -24.05 3.62
C GLY A 351 29.79 -23.79 4.48
N SER A 352 29.63 -23.36 5.73
CA SER A 352 30.75 -23.08 6.65
C SER A 352 31.47 -24.34 7.16
N LYS A 353 30.82 -25.52 7.11
CA LYS A 353 31.43 -26.80 7.54
C LYS A 353 32.29 -27.49 6.46
N ALA A 354 32.39 -26.92 5.25
CA ALA A 354 33.08 -27.51 4.11
C ALA A 354 34.46 -26.88 3.81
N THR A 355 35.31 -26.73 4.83
CA THR A 355 36.77 -26.63 4.61
C THR A 355 37.54 -27.36 5.70
N PRO A 356 37.74 -28.70 5.59
CA PRO A 356 38.89 -29.33 6.22
C PRO A 356 40.12 -28.94 5.41
N GLY A 357 41.10 -28.34 6.08
CA GLY A 357 42.28 -27.78 5.45
C GLY A 357 43.05 -28.75 4.53
N GLN A 358 43.73 -28.15 3.57
CA GLN A 358 44.98 -28.66 3.01
C GLN A 358 45.98 -27.52 2.95
#